data_AF-A0A839JGG7-F1
#
_entry.id   AF-A0A839JGG7-F1
#
_cell.length_a   1.000
_cell.length_b   1.000
_cell.length_c   1.000
_cell.angle_alpha   90.00
_cell.angle_beta   90.00
_cell.angle_gamma   90.00
#
_symmetry.space_group_name_H-M   'P 1'
#
loop_
_entity.id
_entity.type
_entity.pdbx_description
1 polymer ?
#
loop_
_entity_poly.entity_id
_entity_poly.type
_entity_poly.pdbx_seq_one_letter_code
_entity_poly.pdbx_strand_id
1 'polypeptide(L)'
;ATWAIYQKMIAAYREPDRAKGRQLMENLIQAIGSRVPGALAEVIVLGRTLKKRAADVLAYFDRPGTSNGPSEALNGRLEHLRGSALGFRNLTHYIARSLLETGGFRPRLHPRL
;
A
#
# COMPACT_ATOMS: atom_id res chain seq x y z
N ALA A 1 1.25 21.44 -9.04
CA ALA A 1 1.36 21.42 -7.56
C ALA A 1 1.31 20.00 -6.99
N THR A 2 0.28 19.19 -7.29
CA THR A 2 0.14 17.80 -6.81
C THR A 2 1.35 16.91 -7.12
N TRP A 3 1.89 16.99 -8.33
CA TRP A 3 3.12 16.28 -8.70
C TRP A 3 4.31 16.59 -7.78
N ALA A 4 4.51 17.86 -7.42
CA ALA A 4 5.60 18.25 -6.53
C ALA A 4 5.43 17.69 -5.11
N ILE A 5 4.20 17.58 -4.62
CA ILE A 5 3.87 16.97 -3.32
C ILE A 5 4.19 15.48 -3.34
N TYR A 6 3.81 14.79 -4.42
CA TYR A 6 4.19 13.39 -4.65
C TYR A 6 5.70 13.21 -4.65
N GLN A 7 6.45 14.04 -5.40
CA GLN A 7 7.91 13.96 -5.44
C GLN A 7 8.55 14.20 -4.06
N LYS A 8 8.06 15.17 -3.28
CA LYS A 8 8.55 15.41 -1.91
C LYS A 8 8.31 14.21 -0.99
N MET A 9 7.14 13.57 -1.11
CA MET A 9 6.81 12.37 -0.33
C MET A 9 7.74 11.20 -0.68
N ILE A 10 7.96 10.95 -1.98
CA ILE A 10 8.88 9.90 -2.45
C ILE A 10 10.31 10.19 -2.01
N ALA A 11 10.76 11.45 -2.10
CA ALA A 11 12.09 11.85 -1.65
C ALA A 11 12.28 11.59 -0.15
N ALA A 12 11.27 11.88 0.68
CA ALA A 12 11.32 11.59 2.12
C ALA A 12 11.49 10.08 2.39
N TYR A 13 10.71 9.22 1.73
CA TYR A 13 10.83 7.76 1.89
C TYR A 13 12.13 7.16 1.34
N ARG A 14 12.73 7.78 0.32
CA ARG A 14 13.99 7.32 -0.31
C ARG A 14 15.25 7.89 0.34
N GLU A 15 15.11 8.83 1.28
CA GLU A 15 16.26 9.44 1.97
C GLU A 15 17.04 8.36 2.75
N PRO A 16 18.35 8.18 2.49
CA PRO A 16 19.15 7.18 3.19
C PRO A 16 19.25 7.43 4.69
N ASP A 17 19.31 8.70 5.11
CA ASP A 17 19.24 9.10 6.51
C ASP A 17 17.79 9.14 6.98
N ARG A 18 17.40 8.19 7.83
CA ARG A 18 16.02 8.11 8.33
C ARG A 18 15.60 9.31 9.17
N ALA A 19 16.50 9.92 9.94
CA ALA A 19 16.16 11.10 10.74
C ALA A 19 15.82 12.28 9.82
N LYS A 20 16.62 12.46 8.76
CA LYS A 20 16.36 13.44 7.72
C LYS A 20 15.08 13.13 6.93
N GLY A 21 14.85 11.87 6.56
CA GLY A 21 13.62 11.40 5.91
C GLY A 21 12.38 11.70 6.74
N ARG A 22 12.44 11.44 8.06
CA ARG A 22 11.40 11.76 9.02
C ARG A 22 11.09 13.25 9.03
N GLN A 23 12.12 14.10 9.11
CA GLN A 23 11.95 15.56 9.09
C GLN A 23 11.33 16.06 7.78
N LEU A 24 11.75 15.50 6.64
CA LEU A 24 11.17 15.82 5.33
C LEU A 24 9.67 15.47 5.26
N MET A 25 9.30 14.28 5.75
CA MET A 25 7.90 13.86 5.82
C MET A 25 7.09 14.75 6.77
N GLU A 26 7.62 15.05 7.96
CA GLU A 26 6.96 15.91 8.94
C GLU A 26 6.69 17.31 8.36
N ASN A 27 7.69 17.90 7.70
CA ASN A 27 7.54 19.19 7.00
C ASN A 27 6.48 19.12 5.90
N LEU A 28 6.43 18.03 5.15
CA LEU A 28 5.41 17.81 4.11
C LEU A 28 4.01 17.77 4.72
N ILE A 29 3.81 16.98 5.79
CA ILE A 29 2.54 16.85 6.50
C ILE A 29 2.07 18.22 7.01
N GLN A 30 2.96 19.02 7.60
CA GLN A 30 2.62 20.36 8.07
C GLN A 30 2.22 21.29 6.93
N ALA A 31 2.96 21.26 5.81
CA ALA A 31 2.69 22.10 4.65
C ALA A 31 1.32 21.81 4.03
N ILE A 32 0.98 20.54 3.84
CA ILE A 32 -0.29 20.16 3.18
C ILE A 32 -1.45 20.00 4.16
N GLY A 33 -1.19 19.95 5.48
CA GLY A 33 -2.20 19.78 6.52
C GLY A 33 -2.92 21.06 6.94
N SER A 34 -2.51 22.23 6.43
CA SER A 34 -3.08 23.53 6.84
C SER A 34 -3.22 24.56 5.71
N ARG A 35 -2.35 24.53 4.68
CA ARG A 35 -2.26 25.63 3.69
C ARG A 35 -2.22 25.11 2.25
N VAL A 36 -3.31 24.50 1.80
CA VAL A 36 -3.48 24.02 0.43
C VAL A 36 -4.53 24.88 -0.30
N PRO A 37 -4.23 25.42 -1.50
CA PRO A 37 -5.21 26.13 -2.30
C PRO A 37 -6.49 25.31 -2.54
N GLY A 38 -7.67 25.94 -2.43
CA GLY A 38 -8.96 25.28 -2.55
C GLY A 38 -9.18 24.48 -3.84
N ALA A 39 -8.49 24.86 -4.92
CA ALA A 39 -8.51 24.15 -6.20
C ALA A 39 -7.88 22.74 -6.15
N LEU A 40 -7.12 22.39 -5.10
CA LEU A 40 -6.44 21.11 -4.95
C LEU A 40 -7.18 20.20 -3.95
N ALA A 41 -8.44 19.90 -4.25
CA ALA A 41 -9.33 19.14 -3.34
C ALA A 41 -8.73 17.80 -2.87
N GLU A 42 -8.11 17.03 -3.76
CA GLU A 42 -7.48 15.75 -3.41
C GLU A 42 -6.31 15.92 -2.42
N VAL A 43 -5.51 16.98 -2.59
CA VAL A 43 -4.39 17.29 -1.69
C VAL A 43 -4.90 17.71 -0.32
N ILE A 44 -6.03 18.42 -0.26
CA ILE A 44 -6.68 18.77 1.02
C ILE A 44 -7.10 17.50 1.77
N VAL A 45 -7.72 16.55 1.07
CA VAL A 45 -8.12 15.27 1.66
C VAL A 45 -6.90 14.47 2.12
N LEU A 46 -5.86 14.37 1.28
CA LEU A 46 -4.61 13.72 1.64
C LEU A 46 -3.97 14.37 2.88
N GLY A 47 -3.91 15.69 2.93
CA GLY A 47 -3.33 16.44 4.05
C GLY A 47 -4.06 16.20 5.36
N ARG A 48 -5.40 16.13 5.34
CA ARG A 48 -6.20 15.76 6.52
C ARG A 48 -5.87 14.35 7.00
N THR A 49 -5.79 13.38 6.07
CA THR A 49 -5.47 11.99 6.39
C THR A 49 -4.07 11.86 6.97
N LEU A 50 -3.06 12.46 6.33
CA LEU A 50 -1.68 12.41 6.80
C LEU A 50 -1.53 13.10 8.16
N LYS A 51 -2.18 14.25 8.39
CA LYS A 51 -2.17 14.92 9.69
C LYS A 51 -2.79 14.06 10.78
N LYS A 52 -3.93 13.41 10.50
CA LYS A 52 -4.62 12.51 11.44
C LYS A 52 -3.77 11.28 11.78
N ARG A 53 -2.99 10.77 10.83
CA ARG A 53 -2.17 9.55 10.97
C ARG A 53 -0.67 9.84 11.09
N ALA A 54 -0.29 11.07 11.46
CA ALA A 54 1.10 11.51 11.43
C ALA A 54 2.02 10.61 12.26
N ALA A 55 1.57 10.19 13.45
CA ALA A 55 2.33 9.28 14.30
C ALA A 55 2.65 7.95 13.58
N ASP A 56 1.65 7.35 12.93
CA ASP A 56 1.83 6.07 12.22
C ASP A 56 2.74 6.21 11.00
N VAL A 57 2.60 7.32 10.25
CA VAL A 57 3.41 7.59 9.07
C VAL A 57 4.87 7.85 9.46
N LEU A 58 5.10 8.64 10.51
CA LEU A 58 6.46 8.95 10.96
C LEU A 58 7.16 7.76 11.62
N ALA A 59 6.41 6.82 12.22
CA ALA A 59 6.96 5.60 12.78
C ALA A 59 7.69 4.71 11.75
N TYR A 60 7.41 4.88 10.45
CA TYR A 60 8.17 4.23 9.38
C TYR A 60 9.68 4.51 9.50
N PHE A 61 10.04 5.75 9.86
CA PHE A 61 11.42 6.20 9.91
C PHE A 61 12.15 5.73 11.19
N ASP A 62 11.41 5.33 12.23
CA ASP A 62 12.00 4.89 13.49
C ASP A 62 12.47 3.42 13.45
N ARG A 63 11.96 2.63 12.48
CA ARG A 63 12.22 1.17 12.41
C ARG A 63 13.00 0.78 11.16
N PRO A 64 14.16 0.11 11.30
CA PRO A 64 14.88 -0.44 10.15
C PRO A 64 14.13 -1.60 9.49
N GLY A 65 14.28 -1.74 8.17
CA GLY A 65 13.80 -2.92 7.44
C GLY A 65 12.29 -2.92 7.10
N THR A 66 11.56 -1.84 7.40
CA THR A 66 10.15 -1.73 7.02
C THR A 66 10.00 -1.61 5.50
N SER A 67 9.24 -2.51 4.87
CA SER A 67 8.92 -2.45 3.45
C SER A 67 7.46 -2.84 3.18
N ASN A 68 6.87 -2.28 2.13
CA ASN A 68 5.55 -2.68 1.67
C ASN A 68 5.59 -3.90 0.74
N GLY A 69 6.77 -4.37 0.35
CA GLY A 69 6.96 -5.42 -0.65
C GLY A 69 6.20 -6.73 -0.36
N PRO A 70 6.23 -7.28 0.87
CA PRO A 70 5.46 -8.49 1.19
C PRO A 70 3.94 -8.28 1.05
N SER A 71 3.43 -7.14 1.50
CA SER A 71 2.01 -6.78 1.40
C SER A 71 1.60 -6.57 -0.05
N GLU A 72 2.43 -5.90 -0.85
CA GLU A 72 2.21 -5.68 -2.29
C GLU A 72 2.28 -6.99 -3.08
N ALA A 73 3.20 -7.88 -2.73
CA ALA A 73 3.28 -9.21 -3.34
C ALA A 73 1.99 -10.01 -3.10
N LEU A 74 1.39 -9.93 -1.91
CA LEU A 74 0.09 -10.53 -1.64
C LEU A 74 -1.03 -9.83 -2.40
N ASN A 75 -1.05 -8.49 -2.44
CA ASN A 75 -2.08 -7.75 -3.15
C ASN A 75 -2.07 -8.05 -4.66
N GLY A 76 -0.89 -8.09 -5.29
CA GLY A 76 -0.78 -8.45 -6.71
C GLY A 76 -1.31 -9.87 -7.01
N ARG A 77 -1.10 -10.83 -6.11
CA ARG A 77 -1.69 -12.17 -6.23
C ARG A 77 -3.22 -12.14 -6.10
N LEU A 78 -3.75 -11.34 -5.19
CA LEU A 78 -5.20 -11.17 -5.02
C LEU A 78 -5.85 -10.48 -6.22
N GLU A 79 -5.18 -9.50 -6.82
CA GLU A 79 -5.64 -8.84 -8.04
C GLU A 79 -5.73 -9.81 -9.22
N HIS A 80 -4.71 -10.65 -9.41
CA HIS A 80 -4.74 -11.71 -10.42
C HIS A 80 -5.91 -12.68 -10.18
N LEU A 81 -6.07 -13.11 -8.93
CA LEU A 81 -7.15 -14.01 -8.52
C LEU A 81 -8.54 -13.41 -8.70
N ARG A 82 -8.73 -12.09 -8.54
CA ARG A 82 -10.03 -11.43 -8.78
C ARG A 82 -10.49 -11.57 -10.23
N GLY A 83 -9.55 -11.61 -11.18
CA GLY A 83 -9.84 -11.87 -12.59
C GLY A 83 -10.43 -13.27 -12.80
N SER A 84 -9.77 -14.30 -12.25
CA SER A 84 -10.19 -15.70 -12.40
C SER A 84 -11.37 -16.11 -11.52
N ALA A 85 -11.54 -15.47 -10.35
CA ALA A 85 -12.59 -15.81 -9.39
C ALA A 85 -13.99 -15.34 -9.83
N LEU A 86 -14.13 -14.56 -10.91
CA LEU A 86 -15.39 -14.00 -11.44
C LEU A 86 -16.18 -13.19 -10.39
N GLY A 87 -15.45 -12.52 -9.48
CA GLY A 87 -16.04 -11.77 -8.38
C GLY A 87 -16.50 -12.63 -7.18
N PHE A 88 -16.85 -11.96 -6.09
CA PHE A 88 -17.31 -12.60 -4.85
C PHE A 88 -18.82 -12.83 -4.91
N ARG A 89 -19.24 -14.10 -4.99
CA ARG A 89 -20.68 -14.49 -4.92
C ARG A 89 -21.02 -15.21 -3.62
N ASN A 90 -20.16 -16.13 -3.18
CA ASN A 90 -20.21 -16.76 -1.85
C ASN A 90 -18.80 -17.23 -1.46
N LEU A 91 -18.58 -17.44 -0.16
CA LEU A 91 -17.28 -17.79 0.40
C LEU A 91 -16.76 -19.13 -0.13
N THR A 92 -17.60 -20.16 -0.20
CA THR A 92 -17.22 -21.52 -0.64
C THR A 92 -16.66 -21.53 -2.05
N HIS A 93 -17.36 -20.92 -3.01
CA HIS A 93 -16.93 -20.83 -4.40
C HIS A 93 -15.69 -19.95 -4.56
N TYR A 94 -15.59 -18.87 -3.77
CA TYR A 94 -14.42 -18.01 -3.79
C TYR A 94 -13.17 -18.75 -3.30
N ILE A 95 -13.27 -19.51 -2.20
CA ILE A 95 -12.17 -20.35 -1.70
C ILE A 95 -11.79 -21.42 -2.73
N ALA A 96 -12.77 -22.15 -3.30
CA ALA A 96 -12.49 -23.20 -4.27
C ALA A 96 -11.74 -22.68 -5.51
N ARG A 97 -12.16 -21.54 -6.08
CA ARG A 97 -11.47 -20.91 -7.22
C ARG A 97 -10.10 -20.36 -6.84
N SER A 98 -9.98 -19.76 -5.66
CA SER A 98 -8.69 -19.29 -5.12
C SER A 98 -7.67 -20.43 -4.99
N LEU A 99 -8.12 -21.61 -4.55
CA LEU A 99 -7.29 -22.80 -4.42
C LEU A 99 -6.92 -23.41 -5.78
N LEU A 100 -7.82 -23.37 -6.78
CA LEU A 100 -7.50 -23.81 -8.14
C LEU A 100 -6.36 -22.98 -8.76
N GLU A 101 -6.46 -21.65 -8.68
CA GLU A 101 -5.47 -20.72 -9.26
C GLU A 101 -4.10 -20.79 -8.57
N THR A 102 -4.07 -21.07 -7.27
CA THR A 102 -2.82 -21.10 -6.49
C THR A 102 -2.13 -22.47 -6.47
N GLY A 103 -2.61 -23.43 -7.28
CA GLY A 103 -2.05 -24.79 -7.35
C GLY A 103 -2.44 -25.69 -6.16
N GLY A 104 -3.48 -25.31 -5.41
CA GLY A 104 -4.00 -26.06 -4.25
C GLY A 104 -4.62 -27.41 -4.61
N PHE A 105 -4.91 -27.66 -5.89
CA PHE A 105 -5.16 -28.99 -6.42
C PHE A 105 -3.87 -29.51 -7.06
N ARG A 106 -2.98 -30.09 -6.25
CA ARG A 106 -1.94 -30.96 -6.83
C ARG A 106 -2.67 -32.10 -7.55
N PRO A 107 -2.45 -32.34 -8.85
CA PRO A 107 -2.80 -33.63 -9.41
C PRO A 107 -2.13 -34.68 -8.52
N ARG A 108 -2.85 -35.71 -8.08
CA ARG A 108 -2.17 -36.92 -7.60
C ARG A 108 -1.31 -37.39 -8.76
N LEU A 109 0.00 -37.11 -8.71
CA LEU A 109 0.98 -37.76 -9.55
C LEU A 109 0.87 -39.25 -9.18
N HIS A 110 0.17 -40.01 -10.02
CA HIS A 110 -0.21 -41.42 -9.86
C HIS A 110 -1.46 -41.71 -8.99
N PRO A 111 -2.66 -41.79 -9.61
CA PRO A 111 -3.89 -42.20 -8.93
C PRO A 111 -4.01 -43.69 -8.59
N ARG A 112 -3.08 -44.56 -9.03
CA ARG A 112 -3.11 -46.01 -8.78
C ARG A 112 -1.69 -46.60 -8.79
N LEU A 113 -1.17 -46.86 -7.60
CA LEU A 113 -0.49 -48.12 -7.28
C LEU A 113 -1.42 -48.86 -6.33
#